data_AF-A0A537SN76-F1
#
_entry.id   AF-A0A537SN76-F1
#
_cell.length_a   1.000
_cell.length_b   1.000
_cell.length_c   1.000
_cell.angle_alpha   90.00
_cell.angle_beta   90.00
_cell.angle_gamma   90.00
#
_symmetry.space_group_name_H-M   'P 1'
#
loop_
_entity.id
_entity.type
_entity.pdbx_description
1 polymer ?
#
loop_
_entity_poly.entity_id
_entity_poly.type
_entity_poly.pdbx_seq_one_letter_code
_entity_poly.pdbx_strand_id
1 'polypeptide(L)' 'FAAVVDHAVDSPGLNVATPERAAWLSLVAYVRHTFTDYDELLREGYDHESARYFVADEITAILNGWGVRRRLSAED' A
#
# COMPACT_ATOMS: atom_id res chain seq x y z
N PHE A 1 -10.40 -12.17 -14.05
CA PHE A 1 -9.74 -11.01 -14.69
C PHE A 1 -10.63 -9.77 -14.70
N ALA A 2 -11.86 -9.81 -15.25
CA ALA A 2 -12.77 -8.64 -15.27
C ALA A 2 -13.03 -8.00 -13.89
N ALA A 3 -13.37 -8.80 -12.87
CA ALA A 3 -13.66 -8.29 -11.52
C ALA A 3 -12.50 -7.52 -10.84
N VAL A 4 -11.25 -7.83 -11.17
CA VAL A 4 -10.07 -7.14 -10.62
C VAL A 4 -9.88 -5.78 -11.31
N VAL A 5 -10.17 -5.71 -12.60
CA VAL A 5 -10.12 -4.47 -13.38
C VAL A 5 -11.25 -3.54 -12.95
N ASP A 6 -12.48 -4.05 -12.80
CA ASP A 6 -13.61 -3.26 -12.34
C ASP A 6 -13.34 -2.67 -10.94
N HIS A 7 -12.80 -3.46 -10.02
CA HIS A 7 -12.42 -2.97 -8.70
C HIS A 7 -11.34 -1.88 -8.74
N ALA A 8 -10.36 -1.99 -9.65
CA ALA A 8 -9.34 -0.95 -9.83
C ALA A 8 -9.91 0.33 -10.46
N VAL A 9 -10.92 0.22 -11.33
CA VAL A 9 -11.61 1.37 -11.95
C VAL A 9 -12.57 2.07 -10.98
N ASP A 10 -13.14 1.35 -10.01
CA ASP A 10 -14.04 1.92 -9.01
C ASP A 10 -13.30 2.52 -7.80
N SER A 11 -12.02 2.18 -7.60
CA SER A 11 -11.25 2.62 -6.44
C SER A 11 -10.76 4.08 -6.58
N PRO A 12 -11.05 4.96 -5.59
CA PRO A 12 -10.56 6.33 -5.59
C PRO A 12 -9.02 6.38 -5.61
N GLY A 13 -8.45 6.89 -6.70
CA GLY A 13 -7.00 7.04 -6.88
C GLY A 13 -6.35 5.97 -7.77
N LEU A 14 -6.94 4.77 -7.90
CA LEU A 14 -6.47 3.77 -8.87
C LEU A 14 -7.07 4.02 -10.27
N ASN A 15 -8.26 4.60 -10.32
CA ASN A 15 -9.01 4.88 -11.56
C ASN A 15 -8.40 5.95 -12.47
N VAL A 16 -7.56 6.83 -11.92
CA VAL A 16 -6.81 7.87 -12.65
C VAL A 16 -5.32 7.55 -12.78
N ALA A 17 -4.85 6.47 -12.16
CA ALA A 17 -3.47 6.06 -12.19
C ALA A 17 -3.12 5.29 -13.48
N THR A 18 -1.86 5.33 -13.88
CA THR A 18 -1.38 4.36 -14.89
C THR A 18 -1.49 2.94 -14.31
N PRO A 19 -1.68 1.89 -15.15
CA PRO A 19 -1.79 0.52 -14.64
C PRO A 19 -0.61 0.09 -13.77
N GLU A 20 0.60 0.53 -14.10
CA GLU A 20 1.80 0.29 -13.29
C GLU A 20 1.72 0.98 -11.92
N ARG A 21 1.25 2.24 -11.88
CA ARG A 21 1.06 2.98 -10.63
C ARG A 21 -0.02 2.34 -9.76
N ALA A 22 -1.12 1.91 -10.37
CA ALA A 22 -2.20 1.22 -9.67
C ALA A 22 -1.70 -0.11 -9.06
N ALA A 23 -1.00 -0.94 -9.84
CA ALA A 23 -0.42 -2.19 -9.36
C ALA A 23 0.56 -1.97 -8.19
N TRP A 24 1.37 -0.91 -8.25
CA TRP A 24 2.26 -0.54 -7.15
C TRP A 24 1.50 -0.16 -5.88
N LEU A 25 0.50 0.72 -5.98
CA LEU A 25 -0.30 1.14 -4.84
C LEU A 25 -1.06 -0.04 -4.22
N SER A 26 -1.58 -0.95 -5.04
CA SER A 26 -2.21 -2.19 -4.56
C SER A 26 -1.22 -3.08 -3.82
N LEU A 27 0.00 -3.23 -4.32
CA LEU A 27 1.06 -4.01 -3.66
C LEU A 27 1.44 -3.41 -2.31
N VAL A 28 1.69 -2.09 -2.25
CA VAL A 28 2.02 -1.38 -1.00
C VAL A 28 0.88 -1.50 0.00
N ALA A 29 -0.37 -1.30 -0.43
CA ALA A 29 -1.54 -1.46 0.44
C ALA A 29 -1.65 -2.90 0.97
N TYR A 30 -1.45 -3.90 0.11
CA TYR A 30 -1.45 -5.30 0.52
C TYR A 30 -0.39 -5.59 1.58
N VAL A 31 0.85 -5.11 1.38
CA VAL A 31 1.92 -5.28 2.36
C VAL A 31 1.56 -4.62 3.69
N ARG A 32 1.11 -3.36 3.63
CA ARG A 32 0.72 -2.56 4.80
C ARG A 32 -0.35 -3.26 5.64
N HIS A 33 -1.42 -3.74 5.03
CA HIS A 33 -2.52 -4.35 5.79
C HIS A 33 -2.22 -5.79 6.24
N THR A 34 -1.38 -6.53 5.52
CA THR A 34 -1.23 -7.98 5.76
C THR A 34 -0.01 -8.32 6.61
N PHE A 35 1.04 -7.51 6.55
CA PHE A 35 2.35 -7.85 7.12
C PHE A 35 2.90 -6.79 8.07
N THR A 36 2.08 -5.83 8.50
CA THR A 36 2.48 -4.80 9.47
C THR A 36 1.36 -4.56 10.47
N ASP A 37 1.67 -3.87 11.56
CA ASP A 37 0.70 -3.50 12.59
C ASP A 37 -0.20 -2.31 12.19
N TYR A 38 -0.28 -1.96 10.91
CA TYR A 38 -1.06 -0.81 10.43
C TYR A 38 -2.51 -0.80 10.92
N ASP A 39 -3.20 -1.94 10.82
CA ASP A 39 -4.60 -2.06 11.25
C ASP A 39 -4.74 -2.06 12.78
N GLU A 40 -3.69 -2.44 13.52
CA GLU A 40 -3.62 -2.29 14.98
C GLU A 40 -3.52 -0.82 15.36
N LEU A 41 -2.58 -0.08 14.76
CA LEU A 41 -2.39 1.35 15.01
C LEU A 41 -3.67 2.16 14.76
N LEU A 42 -4.38 1.87 13.66
CA LEU A 42 -5.67 2.52 13.40
C LEU A 42 -6.71 2.22 14.48
N ARG A 43 -6.73 1.01 15.02
CA ARG A 43 -7.66 0.61 16.09
C ARG A 43 -7.31 1.21 17.45
N GLU A 44 -6.02 1.47 17.68
CA GLU A 44 -5.51 2.20 18.84
C GLU A 44 -5.80 3.71 18.75
N GLY A 45 -6.28 4.21 17.61
CA GLY A 45 -6.72 5.59 17.42
C GLY A 45 -5.67 6.49 16.78
N TYR A 46 -4.58 5.92 16.22
CA TYR A 46 -3.68 6.68 15.38
C TYR A 46 -4.37 7.09 14.08
N ASP A 47 -4.05 8.29 13.59
CA ASP A 47 -4.51 8.72 12.27
C ASP A 47 -3.74 7.98 11.15
N HIS A 48 -4.27 8.04 9.93
CA HIS A 48 -3.69 7.33 8.79
C HIS A 48 -2.26 7.77 8.44
N GLU A 49 -1.91 9.04 8.62
CA GLU A 49 -0.57 9.56 8.31
C GLU A 49 0.43 9.02 9.33
N SER A 50 0.12 9.14 10.62
CA SER A 50 0.93 8.57 11.70
C SER A 50 1.10 7.06 11.54
N ALA A 51 0.01 6.32 11.32
CA ALA A 51 0.06 4.87 11.15
C ALA A 51 0.91 4.47 9.94
N ARG A 52 0.83 5.20 8.81
CA ARG A 52 1.67 4.96 7.62
C ARG A 52 3.14 5.24 7.91
N TYR A 53 3.43 6.29 8.66
CA TYR A 53 4.79 6.65 9.04
C TYR A 53 5.45 5.54 9.87
N PHE A 54 4.75 4.99 10.88
CA PHE A 54 5.30 3.95 11.75
C PHE A 54 5.66 2.65 11.02
N VAL A 55 4.88 2.26 10.01
CA VAL A 55 5.08 0.99 9.30
C VAL A 55 5.95 1.12 8.04
N ALA A 56 6.35 2.33 7.64
CA ALA A 56 7.04 2.58 6.36
C ALA A 56 8.37 1.81 6.21
N ASP A 57 9.15 1.73 7.29
CA ASP A 57 10.43 0.99 7.28
C ASP A 57 10.21 -0.53 7.19
N GLU A 58 9.18 -1.04 7.86
CA GLU A 58 8.80 -2.46 7.81
C GLU A 58 8.30 -2.84 6.40
N ILE A 59 7.43 -2.03 5.80
CA ILE A 59 7.00 -2.19 4.40
C ILE A 59 8.23 -2.25 3.47
N THR A 60 9.16 -1.32 3.65
CA THR A 60 10.38 -1.25 2.83
C THR A 60 11.23 -2.51 2.99
N ALA A 61 11.39 -3.03 4.23
CA ALA A 61 12.12 -4.25 4.49
C ALA A 61 11.48 -5.48 3.81
N ILE A 62 10.15 -5.61 3.89
CA ILE A 62 9.40 -6.71 3.26
C ILE A 62 9.55 -6.67 1.74
N LEU A 63 9.33 -5.52 1.11
CA LEU A 63 9.47 -5.35 -0.33
C LEU A 63 10.90 -5.66 -0.81
N ASN A 64 11.91 -5.19 -0.08
CA ASN A 64 13.31 -5.52 -0.37
C ASN A 64 13.58 -7.03 -0.24
N GLY A 65 13.01 -7.68 0.78
CA GLY A 65 13.08 -9.13 0.98
C GLY A 65 12.49 -9.93 -0.19
N TRP A 66 11.48 -9.38 -0.87
CA TRP A 66 10.90 -9.95 -2.09
C TRP A 66 11.68 -9.60 -3.37
N GLY A 67 12.76 -8.81 -3.26
CA GLY A 67 13.58 -8.39 -4.40
C GLY A 67 13.00 -7.21 -5.20
N VAL A 68 12.03 -6.49 -4.63
CA VAL A 68 11.46 -5.29 -5.26
C VAL A 68 12.51 -4.18 -5.26
N ARG A 69 12.86 -3.68 -6.46
CA ARG A 69 13.88 -2.62 -6.62
C ARG A 69 13.33 -1.21 -6.48
N ARG A 70 12.02 -1.03 -6.68
CA ARG A 70 11.36 0.26 -6.53
C ARG A 70 11.29 0.62 -5.04
N ARG A 71 11.70 1.84 -4.70
CA ARG A 71 11.63 2.34 -3.33
C ARG A 71 10.25 2.91 -3.03
N LEU A 72 9.83 2.78 -1.77
CA LEU A 72 8.66 3.46 -1.24
C LEU A 72 8.92 4.96 -1.18
N SER A 73 7.96 5.76 -1.65
CA SER A 73 7.95 7.21 -1.49
C SER A 73 6.94 7.63 -0.43
N ALA A 74 7.02 8.88 0.05
CA ALA A 74 6.07 9.40 1.04
C ALA A 74 4.62 9.49 0.50
N GLU A 75 4.44 9.47 -0.82
CA GLU A 75 3.13 9.55 -1.49
C GLU A 75 2.54 8.17 -1.84
N ASP A 76 3.21 7.07 -1.48
CA ASP A 76 2.79 5.67 -1.72
C ASP A 76 1.99 5.07 -0.55
#